data_AF-A0A822GPM3-F1
#
_entry.id   AF-A0A822GPM3-F1
#
_cell.length_a   1.000
_cell.length_b   1.000
_cell.length_c   1.000
_cell.angle_alpha   90.00
_cell.angle_beta   90.00
_cell.angle_gamma   90.00
#
_symmetry.space_group_name_H-M   'P 1'
#
loop_
_entity.id
_entity.type
_entity.pdbx_description
1 polymer ?
#
loop_
_entity_poly.entity_id
_entity_poly.type
_entity_poly.pdbx_seq_one_letter_code
_entity_poly.pdbx_strand_id
1 'polypeptide(L)' 'MNKLFENLGLIHLYSTVYHPQTNRQIERFNATMDGKITALCNERRTIWDEVLQFVTFNYNASIHATTKQKPFEIMHGR' A
#
# COMPACT_ATOMS: atom_id res chain seq x y z
N MET A 1 11.55 13.47 -13.07
CA MET A 1 11.32 13.09 -11.66
C MET A 1 11.81 14.16 -10.69
N ASN A 2 13.11 14.50 -10.63
CA ASN A 2 13.59 15.54 -9.69
C ASN A 2 12.90 16.90 -9.86
N LYS A 3 12.76 17.38 -11.10
CA LYS A 3 12.03 18.63 -11.40
C LYS A 3 10.54 18.60 -11.04
N LEU A 4 9.91 17.41 -11.02
CA LEU A 4 8.52 17.25 -10.58
C LEU A 4 8.41 17.36 -9.05
N PHE A 5 9.34 16.72 -8.33
CA PHE A 5 9.38 16.79 -6.86
C PHE A 5 9.71 18.20 -6.37
N GLU A 6 10.65 18.89 -7.02
CA GLU A 6 10.96 20.30 -6.74
C GLU A 6 9.73 21.20 -6.92
N ASN A 7 9.00 21.06 -8.03
CA ASN A 7 7.79 21.83 -8.29
C ASN A 7 6.67 21.59 -7.26
N LEU A 8 6.62 20.40 -6.66
CA LEU A 8 5.63 20.03 -5.64
C LEU A 8 6.14 20.24 -4.21
N GLY A 9 7.37 20.74 -4.02
CA GLY A 9 7.99 20.90 -2.70
C GLY A 9 8.27 19.58 -1.98
N LEU A 10 8.38 18.47 -2.71
CA LEU A 10 8.57 17.13 -2.16
C LEU A 10 10.06 16.78 -2.04
N ILE A 11 10.43 16.21 -0.89
CA ILE A 11 11.77 15.67 -0.66
C ILE A 11 11.76 14.19 -1.05
N HIS A 12 12.54 13.84 -2.07
CA HIS A 12 12.71 12.44 -2.47
C HIS A 12 13.81 11.80 -1.63
N LEU A 13 13.43 10.84 -0.78
CA LEU A 13 14.34 10.07 0.06
C LEU A 13 14.75 8.77 -0.65
N TYR A 14 16.04 8.46 -0.63
CA TYR A 14 16.58 7.22 -1.21
C TYR A 14 16.91 6.23 -0.09
N SER A 15 16.54 4.97 -0.28
CA SER A 15 17.05 3.86 0.54
C SER A 15 18.45 3.46 0.09
N THR A 16 19.34 3.11 1.02
CA THR A 16 20.66 2.56 0.69
C THR A 16 20.55 1.11 0.23
N VAL A 17 21.47 0.69 -0.63
CA VAL A 17 21.57 -0.71 -1.07
C VAL A 17 21.87 -1.59 0.16
N TYR A 18 21.23 -2.76 0.24
CA TYR A 18 21.36 -3.73 1.36
C TYR A 18 20.79 -3.29 2.71
N HIS A 19 19.95 -2.25 2.77
CA HIS A 19 19.26 -1.84 4.00
C HIS A 19 17.72 -1.96 3.89
N PRO A 20 17.18 -3.19 3.83
CA PRO A 20 15.75 -3.43 3.61
C PRO A 20 14.86 -2.93 4.76
N GLN A 21 15.45 -2.59 5.92
CA GLN A 21 14.70 -2.06 7.07
C GLN A 21 13.99 -0.74 6.75
N THR A 22 14.58 0.09 5.88
CA THR A 22 13.99 1.38 5.46
C THR A 22 12.68 1.17 4.69
N ASN A 23 12.60 0.11 3.88
CA ASN A 23 11.42 -0.19 3.06
C ASN A 23 10.57 -1.35 3.60
N ARG A 24 10.92 -1.93 4.75
CA ARG A 24 10.24 -3.12 5.29
C ARG A 24 8.72 -2.92 5.49
N GLN A 25 8.29 -1.73 5.90
CA GLN A 25 6.86 -1.47 6.10
C GLN A 25 6.11 -1.46 4.77
N ILE A 26 6.66 -0.78 3.75
CA ILE A 26 6.05 -0.74 2.42
C ILE A 26 6.10 -2.11 1.74
N GLU A 27 7.19 -2.88 1.92
CA GLU A 27 7.30 -4.26 1.41
C GLU A 27 6.22 -5.18 2.01
N ARG A 28 6.02 -5.14 3.33
CA ARG A 28 4.97 -5.94 4.00
C ARG A 28 3.58 -5.53 3.55
N PHE A 29 3.34 -4.23 3.40
CA PHE A 29 2.09 -3.71 2.86
C PHE A 29 1.85 -4.24 1.43
N ASN A 30 2.84 -4.10 0.53
CA ASN A 30 2.74 -4.56 -0.85
C ASN A 30 2.48 -6.06 -0.93
N ALA A 31 3.16 -6.88 -0.12
CA ALA A 31 2.92 -8.32 -0.06
C ALA A 31 1.49 -8.66 0.39
N THR A 32 0.93 -7.90 1.33
CA THR A 32 -0.46 -8.09 1.79
C THR A 32 -1.46 -7.74 0.69
N MET A 33 -1.23 -6.62 0.00
CA MET A 33 -2.08 -6.18 -1.12
C MET A 33 -2.01 -7.17 -2.28
N ASP A 34 -0.81 -7.63 -2.65
CA ASP A 34 -0.61 -8.62 -3.71
C ASP A 34 -1.30 -9.95 -3.40
N GLY A 35 -1.23 -10.41 -2.14
CA GLY A 35 -1.96 -11.60 -1.70
C GLY A 35 -3.48 -11.45 -1.83
N LYS A 36 -4.04 -10.30 -1.45
CA LYS A 36 -5.48 -10.02 -1.58
C LYS A 36 -5.93 -9.87 -3.03
N ILE A 37 -5.15 -9.19 -3.86
CA ILE A 37 -5.41 -9.05 -5.29
C ILE A 37 -5.35 -10.43 -5.96
N THR A 38 -4.31 -11.21 -5.67
CA THR A 38 -4.16 -12.57 -6.21
C THR A 38 -5.33 -13.48 -5.83
N ALA A 39 -5.86 -13.35 -4.61
CA ALA A 39 -7.00 -14.14 -4.15
C ALA A 39 -8.33 -13.79 -4.85
N LEU A 40 -8.48 -12.57 -5.37
CA LEU A 40 -9.70 -12.08 -6.02
C LEU A 40 -9.57 -12.02 -7.55
N CYS A 41 -8.35 -12.02 -8.07
CA CYS A 41 -8.07 -12.11 -9.49
C CYS A 41 -8.53 -13.46 -10.06
N ASN A 42 -8.89 -13.44 -11.33
CA ASN A 42 -9.05 -14.68 -12.09
C ASN A 42 -7.69 -15.40 -12.25
N GLU A 43 -7.73 -16.68 -12.65
CA GLU A 43 -6.51 -17.50 -12.83
C GLU A 43 -5.46 -16.86 -13.76
N ARG A 44 -5.93 -16.06 -14.74
CA ARG A 44 -5.08 -15.34 -15.69
C ARG A 44 -4.58 -13.98 -15.19
N ARG A 45 -4.98 -13.55 -13.99
CA ARG A 45 -4.66 -12.26 -13.36
C ARG A 45 -4.92 -11.03 -14.24
N THR A 46 -5.94 -11.09 -15.11
CA THR A 46 -6.22 -10.01 -16.07
C THR A 46 -7.10 -8.91 -15.50
N ILE A 47 -7.80 -9.17 -14.39
CA ILE A 47 -8.77 -8.26 -13.77
C ILE A 47 -8.21 -7.55 -12.52
N TRP A 48 -6.88 -7.50 -12.38
CA TRP A 48 -6.23 -7.02 -11.15
C TRP A 48 -6.54 -5.56 -10.84
N ASP A 49 -6.73 -4.75 -11.88
CA ASP A 49 -7.09 -3.33 -11.83
C ASP A 49 -8.55 -3.14 -11.42
N GLU A 50 -9.45 -4.00 -11.89
CA GLU A 50 -10.86 -3.99 -11.49
C GLU A 50 -11.02 -4.33 -10.00
N VAL A 51 -10.28 -5.32 -9.49
CA VAL A 51 -10.36 -5.72 -8.08
C VAL A 51 -9.59 -4.79 -7.13
N LEU A 52 -8.70 -3.95 -7.66
CA LEU A 52 -7.82 -3.09 -6.87
C LEU A 52 -8.60 -2.14 -5.95
N GLN A 53 -9.66 -1.52 -6.46
CA GLN A 53 -10.50 -0.60 -5.68
C GLN A 53 -11.15 -1.33 -4.49
N PHE A 54 -11.69 -2.52 -4.76
CA PHE A 54 -12.31 -3.35 -3.74
C PHE A 54 -11.31 -3.80 -2.65
N VAL A 55 -10.12 -4.27 -3.06
CA VAL A 55 -9.05 -4.67 -2.13
C VAL A 55 -8.61 -3.49 -1.26
N THR A 56 -8.43 -2.32 -1.87
CA THR A 56 -8.01 -1.09 -1.16
C THR A 56 -9.05 -0.66 -0.14
N PHE A 57 -10.33 -0.64 -0.54
CA PHE A 57 -11.44 -0.35 0.37
C PHE A 57 -11.48 -1.34 1.54
N ASN A 58 -11.43 -2.64 1.25
CA ASN A 58 -11.41 -3.67 2.28
C ASN A 58 -10.22 -3.51 3.24
N TYR A 59 -9.03 -3.23 2.73
CA TYR A 59 -7.84 -3.02 3.56
C TYR A 59 -7.99 -1.81 4.50
N ASN A 60 -8.53 -0.70 4.00
CA ASN A 60 -8.73 0.53 4.76
C ASN A 60 -9.89 0.43 5.78
N ALA A 61 -10.89 -0.41 5.51
CA ALA A 61 -12.07 -0.60 6.35
C ALA A 61 -11.96 -1.80 7.33
N SER A 62 -10.89 -2.60 7.24
CA SER A 62 -10.68 -3.74 8.14
C SER A 62 -9.83 -3.35 9.36
N ILE A 63 -10.13 -3.96 10.51
CA ILE A 63 -9.32 -3.78 11.72
C ILE A 63 -7.97 -4.48 11.53
N HIS A 64 -6.88 -3.75 11.77
CA HIS A 64 -5.53 -4.31 11.65
C HIS A 64 -5.05 -4.88 12.99
N ALA A 65 -4.37 -6.03 12.93
CA ALA A 65 -3.93 -6.73 14.13
C ALA A 65 -2.96 -5.91 15.00
N THR A 66 -2.13 -5.07 14.38
CA THR A 66 -1.11 -4.26 15.06
C THR A 66 -1.70 -3.03 15.74
N THR A 67 -2.58 -2.29 15.04
CA THR A 67 -3.14 -1.02 15.54
C THR A 67 -4.47 -1.21 16.26
N LYS A 68 -5.12 -2.38 16.12
CA LYS A 68 -6.48 -2.67 16.61
C LYS A 68 -7.55 -1.70 16.12
N GLN A 69 -7.27 -0.98 15.04
CA GLN A 69 -8.15 0.03 14.43
C GLN A 69 -8.14 -0.13 12.91
N LYS A 70 -9.11 0.49 12.24
CA LYS A 70 -9.12 0.55 10.78
C LYS A 70 -8.17 1.67 10.31
N PRO A 71 -7.37 1.47 9.24
CA PRO A 71 -6.54 2.53 8.69
C PRO A 71 -7.31 3.79 8.31
N PHE A 72 -8.55 3.65 7.81
CA PHE A 72 -9.40 4.79 7.50
C PHE A 72 -9.68 5.65 8.74
N GLU A 73 -10.05 5.03 9.85
CA GLU A 73 -10.33 5.71 11.14
C GLU A 73 -9.07 6.41 11.67
N ILE A 74 -7.89 5.80 11.54
CA ILE A 74 -6.61 6.41 11.94
C ILE A 74 -6.32 7.68 11.12
N MET A 75 -6.59 7.63 9.81
CA MET A 75 -6.28 8.74 8.89
C MET A 75 -7.30 9.89 8.95
N HIS A 76 -8.58 9.58 9.21
CA HIS A 76 -9.69 10.54 9.06
C HIS A 76 -10.43 10.83 10.38
N GLY A 77 -10.18 10.06 11.43
CA GLY A 77 -10.69 10.28 12.78
C GLY A 77 -12.15 9.88 13.03
N ARG A 78 -12.86 9.32 12.05
CA ARG A 78 -14.23 8.79 12.15
C ARG A 78 -14.44 7.61 11.22
#